data_AF-A0AAU7Q4T8-F1
#
_entry.id   AF-A0AAU7Q4T8-F1
#
_cell.length_a   1.000
_cell.length_b   1.000
_cell.length_c   1.000
_cell.angle_alpha   90.00
_cell.angle_beta   90.00
_cell.angle_gamma   90.00
#
_symmetry.space_group_name_H-M   'P 1'
#
loop_
_entity.id
_entity.type
_entity.pdbx_description
1 polymer ?
#
loop_
_entity_poly.entity_id
_entity_poly.type
_entity_poly.pdbx_seq_one_letter_code
_entity_poly.pdbx_strand_id
1 'polypeptide(L)' 'MENLINSAGLCFDDVQCQCQALAHAAYKIEDEDVRELLLYILMEKLQQLDMLLPPTAPVFVSESY' A
#
# COMPACT_ATOMS: atom_id res chain seq x y z
N MET A 1 -13.11 -25.70 20.01
CA MET A 1 -12.02 -25.57 19.03
C MET A 1 -12.59 -24.72 17.91
N GLU A 2 -12.55 -23.41 18.11
CA GLU A 2 -13.13 -22.44 17.18
C GLU A 2 -12.06 -22.07 16.16
N ASN A 3 -12.45 -22.10 14.88
CA ASN A 3 -11.62 -21.76 13.74
C ASN A 3 -11.19 -20.29 13.84
N LEU A 4 -10.00 -20.04 14.39
CA LEU A 4 -9.30 -18.75 14.37
C LEU A 4 -8.70 -18.47 12.97
N ILE A 5 -9.51 -18.61 11.93
CA ILE A 5 -9.24 -17.87 10.69
C ILE A 5 -9.72 -16.46 10.99
N ASN A 6 -8.94 -15.74 11.79
CA ASN A 6 -8.97 -14.29 11.75
C ASN A 6 -8.57 -13.95 10.31
N SER A 7 -9.56 -13.74 9.46
CA SER A 7 -9.45 -12.83 8.33
C SER A 7 -9.16 -11.45 8.92
N ALA A 8 -7.96 -11.27 9.49
CA ALA A 8 -7.46 -9.98 9.89
C ALA A 8 -7.42 -9.17 8.61
N GLY A 9 -8.38 -8.27 8.46
CA GLY A 9 -8.35 -7.30 7.38
C GLY A 9 -6.96 -6.67 7.39
N LEU A 10 -6.31 -6.66 6.23
CA LEU A 10 -4.99 -6.06 6.06
C LEU A 10 -5.01 -4.68 6.73
N CYS A 11 -4.21 -4.51 7.79
CA CYS A 11 -4.12 -3.25 8.52
C CYS A 11 -3.37 -2.23 7.65
N PHE A 12 -3.73 -0.95 7.74
CA PHE A 12 -3.05 0.13 7.02
C PHE A 12 -1.53 0.07 7.21
N ASP A 13 -1.07 -0.09 8.45
CA ASP A 13 0.35 -0.15 8.79
C ASP A 13 1.05 -1.37 8.15
N ASP A 14 0.37 -2.52 8.07
CA ASP A 14 0.91 -3.72 7.42
C ASP A 14 1.09 -3.50 5.92
N VAL A 15 0.11 -2.89 5.26
CA VAL A 15 0.16 -2.59 3.82
C VAL A 15 1.20 -1.51 3.55
N GLN A 16 1.31 -0.49 4.40
CA GLN A 16 2.33 0.56 4.28
C GLN A 16 3.75 -0.03 4.41
N CYS A 17 3.96 -0.93 5.38
CA CYS A 17 5.24 -1.61 5.57
C CYS A 17 5.60 -2.48 4.34
N GLN A 18 4.62 -3.20 3.78
CA GLN A 18 4.80 -3.97 2.55
C GLN A 18 5.22 -3.07 1.37
N CYS A 19 4.57 -1.91 1.19
CA CYS A 19 4.94 -0.94 0.15
C CYS A 19 6.40 -0.48 0.31
N GLN A 20 6.83 -0.15 1.52
CA GLN A 20 8.21 0.28 1.78
C GLN A 20 9.22 -0.83 1.48
N ALA A 21 8.92 -2.06 1.88
CA ALA A 21 9.78 -3.22 1.64
C ALA A 21 9.92 -3.49 0.13
N LEU A 22 8.81 -3.46 -0.62
CA LEU A 22 8.81 -3.65 -2.07
C LEU A 22 9.59 -2.56 -2.79
N ALA A 23 9.39 -1.28 -2.42
CA ALA A 23 10.14 -0.17 -3.00
C ALA A 23 11.66 -0.30 -2.74
N HIS A 24 12.03 -0.70 -1.52
CA HIS A 24 13.44 -0.93 -1.18
C HIS A 24 14.03 -2.10 -1.98
N ALA A 25 13.32 -3.21 -2.10
CA ALA A 25 13.76 -4.38 -2.86
C ALA A 25 13.92 -4.03 -4.35
N ALA A 26 12.95 -3.35 -4.95
CA ALA A 26 13.01 -2.90 -6.35
C ALA A 26 14.18 -1.94 -6.61
N TYR A 27 14.53 -1.08 -5.65
CA TYR A 27 15.68 -0.19 -5.76
C TYR A 27 17.03 -0.92 -5.71
N LYS A 28 17.10 -2.04 -4.98
CA LYS A 28 18.35 -2.78 -4.75
C LYS A 28 18.61 -3.91 -5.73
N ILE A 29 17.58 -4.39 -6.42
CA ILE A 29 17.70 -5.54 -7.31
C ILE A 29 18.28 -5.12 -8.66
N GLU A 30 19.21 -5.93 -9.16
CA GLU A 30 19.88 -5.69 -10.45
C GLU A 30 19.10 -6.29 -11.63
N ASP A 31 18.39 -7.39 -11.39
CA ASP A 31 17.57 -8.08 -12.37
C ASP A 31 16.36 -7.21 -12.77
N GLU A 32 16.27 -6.86 -14.05
CA GLU A 32 15.25 -5.94 -14.56
C GLU A 32 13.85 -6.56 -14.54
N ASP A 33 13.72 -7.84 -14.89
CA ASP A 33 12.42 -8.54 -14.91
C ASP A 33 11.86 -8.65 -13.49
N VAL A 34 12.72 -8.97 -12.51
CA VAL A 34 12.31 -9.04 -11.11
C VAL A 34 12.00 -7.63 -10.56
N ARG A 35 12.76 -6.60 -10.96
CA ARG A 35 12.47 -5.22 -10.60
C ARG A 35 11.09 -4.78 -11.10
N GLU A 36 10.77 -5.04 -12.36
CA GLU A 36 9.47 -4.73 -12.95
C GLU A 36 8.33 -5.44 -12.22
N LEU A 37 8.50 -6.72 -11.90
CA LEU A 37 7.52 -7.48 -11.14
C LEU A 37 7.29 -6.88 -9.74
N LEU A 38 8.36 -6.51 -9.03
CA LEU A 38 8.26 -5.89 -7.70
C LEU A 38 7.55 -4.53 -7.76
N LEU A 39 7.80 -3.74 -8.80
CA LEU A 39 7.11 -2.47 -9.02
C LEU A 39 5.62 -2.67 -9.34
N TYR A 40 5.27 -3.69 -10.11
CA TYR A 40 3.87 -4.05 -10.37
C TYR A 40 3.13 -4.40 -9.07
N ILE A 41 3.73 -5.26 -8.25
CA ILE A 41 3.17 -5.64 -6.95
C ILE A 41 3.06 -4.42 -6.02
N LEU A 42 4.05 -3.52 -6.04
CA LEU A 42 4.00 -2.28 -5.27
C LEU A 42 2.79 -1.42 -5.66
N MET A 43 2.47 -1.31 -6.96
CA MET A 43 1.29 -0.56 -7.41
C MET A 43 -0.02 -1.16 -6.87
N GLU A 44 -0.17 -2.48 -6.88
CA GLU A 44 -1.35 -3.15 -6.31
C GLU A 44 -1.47 -2.88 -4.80
N LYS A 45 -0.34 -2.84 -4.08
CA LYS A 45 -0.32 -2.55 -2.64
C LYS A 45 -0.60 -1.10 -2.32
N LEU A 46 -0.15 -0.16 -3.16
CA LEU A 46 -0.51 1.26 -3.03
C LEU A 46 -2.01 1.46 -3.23
N GLN A 47 -2.63 0.78 -4.20
CA GLN A 47 -4.09 0.80 -4.37
C GLN A 47 -4.83 0.25 -3.15
N GLN A 48 -4.32 -0.82 -2.53
CA GLN A 48 -4.87 -1.33 -1.27
C GLN A 48 -4.76 -0.30 -0.14
N LEU A 49 -3.65 0.44 -0.08
CA LEU A 49 -3.44 1.49 0.90
C LEU A 49 -4.42 2.65 0.71
N ASP A 50 -4.67 3.06 -0.53
CA ASP A 50 -5.63 4.13 -0.87
C ASP A 50 -7.06 3.75 -0.47
N MET A 51 -7.45 2.48 -0.60
CA MET A 51 -8.77 2.00 -0.16
C MET A 51 -8.91 1.95 1.38
N LEU A 52 -7.80 1.85 2.10
CA LEU A 52 -7.76 1.85 3.57
C LEU A 52 -7.71 3.25 4.15
N LEU A 53 -7.34 4.26 3.35
CA LEU A 53 -7.45 5.66 3.77
C LEU A 53 -8.92 6.02 3.98
N PRO A 54 -9.27 6.70 5.07
CA PRO A 54 -10.62 7.24 5.22
C PRO A 54 -10.91 8.17 4.04
N PRO A 55 -12.15 8.20 3.51
CA PRO A 55 -12.51 9.13 2.46
C PRO A 55 -12.14 10.53 2.93
N THR A 56 -11.25 11.18 2.20
CA THR A 56 -10.81 12.54 2.50
C THR A 56 -12.05 13.41 2.62
N ALA A 57 -12.30 13.97 3.81
CA ALA A 57 -13.27 15.04 3.95
C ALA A 57 -12.91 16.10 2.89
N PRO A 58 -13.90 16.66 2.16
CA PRO A 58 -13.62 17.62 1.10
C PRO A 58 -12.77 18.74 1.71
N VAL A 59 -11.56 18.91 1.16
CA VAL A 59 -10.70 20.03 1.49
C VAL A 59 -11.42 21.26 0.95
N PHE A 60 -12.19 21.95 1.80
CA PHE A 60 -12.65 23.29 1.51
C PHE A 60 -11.41 24.18 1.48
N VAL A 61 -10.85 24.37 0.28
CA VAL A 61 -9.93 25.45 0.02
C VAL A 61 -10.74 26.73 0.18
N SER A 62 -10.68 27.33 1.36
CA SER A 62 -11.20 28.67 1.60
C SER A 62 -10.35 29.64 0.81
N GLU A 63 -10.71 29.90 -0.45
CA GLU A 63 -10.24 31.07 -1.17
C GLU A 63 -10.66 32.30 -0.36
N SER A 64 -9.68 32.89 0.32
CA SER A 64 -9.85 34.15 1.02
C SER A 64 -9.73 35.25 -0.05
N TYR A 65 -10.86 35.89 -0.37
CA TYR A 65 -10.93 37.10 -1.19
C TYR A 65 -10.40 38.33 -0.44
#